data_AF-A0A822DYI7-F1
#
_entry.id   AF-A0A822DYI7-F1
#
_cell.length_a   1.000
_cell.length_b   1.000
_cell.length_c   1.000
_cell.angle_alpha   90.00
_cell.angle_beta   90.00
_cell.angle_gamma   90.00
#
_symmetry.space_group_name_H-M   'P 1'
#
loop_
_entity.id
_entity.type
_entity.pdbx_description
1 polymer ?
#
loop_
_entity_poly.entity_id
_entity_poly.type
_entity_poly.pdbx_seq_one_letter_code
_entity_poly.pdbx_strand_id
1 'polypeptide(L)'
;LLCIVIREINLLLELKHPNIIHLYDIIRHENEIYLIFEYMNTDLYQYMLHNHRPLPNIQIKVYFYQLLNGLDYCHMNKIFHRDL
;
A
#
# COMPACT_ATOMS: atom_id res chain seq x y z
N LEU A 1 6.26 -24.29 0.35
CA LEU A 1 5.88 -23.12 -0.50
C LEU A 1 4.68 -22.37 0.08
N LEU A 2 3.51 -23.00 0.24
CA LEU A 2 2.32 -22.32 0.81
C LEU A 2 2.54 -21.71 2.20
N CYS A 3 3.25 -22.40 3.12
CA CYS A 3 3.51 -21.86 4.46
C CYS A 3 4.46 -20.66 4.47
N ILE A 4 5.35 -20.53 3.48
CA ILE A 4 6.28 -19.39 3.37
C ILE A 4 5.50 -18.16 2.92
N VAL A 5 4.65 -18.33 1.90
CA VAL A 5 3.76 -17.27 1.39
C VAL A 5 2.83 -16.78 2.51
N ILE A 6 2.22 -17.67 3.29
CA ILE A 6 1.38 -17.27 4.43
C ILE A 6 2.18 -16.49 5.48
N ARG A 7 3.44 -16.85 5.75
CA ARG A 7 4.27 -16.10 6.71
C ARG A 7 4.62 -14.70 6.20
N GLU A 8 4.91 -14.56 4.91
CA GLU A 8 5.16 -13.25 4.29
C GLU A 8 3.88 -12.39 4.23
N ILE A 9 2.72 -12.98 3.99
CA ILE A 9 1.45 -12.24 4.01
C ILE A 9 1.04 -11.87 5.44
N ASN A 10 1.33 -12.71 6.45
CA ASN A 10 1.08 -12.34 7.85
C ASN A 10 1.92 -11.13 8.31
N LEU A 11 3.12 -10.94 7.77
CA LEU A 11 3.89 -9.71 8.00
C LEU A 11 3.16 -8.47 7.45
N LEU A 12 2.41 -8.60 6.36
CA LEU A 12 1.60 -7.51 5.81
C LEU A 12 0.39 -7.18 6.70
N LEU A 13 -0.20 -8.16 7.39
CA LEU A 13 -1.28 -7.91 8.37
C LEU A 13 -0.83 -7.05 9.56
N GLU A 14 0.46 -7.10 9.89
CA GLU A 14 1.02 -6.35 11.03
C GLU A 14 1.35 -4.90 10.67
N LEU A 15 1.37 -4.54 9.37
CA LEU A 15 1.63 -3.16 8.95
C LEU A 15 0.46 -2.25 9.30
N LYS A 16 0.70 -1.33 10.22
CA LYS A 16 -0.27 -0.35 10.70
C LYS A 16 0.34 1.04 10.61
N HIS A 17 0.08 1.71 9.50
CA HIS A 17 0.57 3.05 9.22
C HIS A 17 -0.43 3.82 8.35
N PRO A 18 -0.73 5.11 8.62
CA PRO A 18 -1.74 5.87 7.88
C PRO A 18 -1.41 6.12 6.40
N ASN A 19 -0.18 5.85 5.96
CA ASN A 19 0.26 5.98 4.56
C ASN A 19 0.58 4.62 3.91
N ILE A 20 0.07 3.52 4.46
CA ILE A 20 0.17 2.17 3.89
C ILE A 20 -1.23 1.57 3.88
N ILE A 21 -1.64 1.02 2.74
CA ILE A 21 -2.96 0.42 2.59
C ILE A 21 -3.14 -0.75 3.57
N HIS A 22 -4.21 -0.72 4.37
CA HIS A 22 -4.44 -1.73 5.39
C HIS A 22 -5.02 -3.02 4.81
N LEU A 23 -4.37 -4.16 5.10
CA LEU A 23 -4.88 -5.50 4.83
C LEU A 23 -5.72 -5.95 6.03
N TYR A 24 -7.05 -6.03 5.85
CA TYR A 24 -7.98 -6.45 6.91
C TYR A 24 -7.96 -7.97 7.14
N ASP A 25 -7.95 -8.76 6.06
CA ASP A 25 -8.08 -10.22 6.16
C ASP A 25 -7.51 -10.95 4.93
N ILE A 26 -7.25 -12.24 5.11
CA ILE A 26 -6.80 -13.17 4.07
C ILE A 26 -7.76 -14.37 4.05
N ILE A 27 -8.55 -14.49 2.99
CA ILE A 27 -9.49 -15.60 2.83
C ILE A 27 -8.88 -16.61 1.87
N ARG A 28 -8.89 -17.89 2.27
CA ARG A 28 -8.49 -18.98 1.41
C ARG A 28 -9.70 -19.82 1.03
N HIS A 29 -9.93 -19.96 -0.26
CA HIS A 29 -10.98 -20.81 -0.80
C HIS A 29 -10.40 -21.66 -1.93
N GLU A 30 -10.48 -22.99 -1.78
CA GLU A 30 -9.86 -23.96 -2.70
C GLU A 30 -8.35 -23.67 -2.93
N ASN A 31 -7.97 -23.38 -4.18
CA ASN A 31 -6.62 -23.05 -4.61
C ASN A 31 -6.38 -21.54 -4.78
N GLU A 32 -7.32 -20.70 -4.32
CA GLU A 32 -7.25 -19.25 -4.44
C GLU A 32 -7.02 -18.56 -3.08
N ILE A 33 -6.35 -17.42 -3.13
CA ILE A 33 -6.08 -16.55 -1.99
C ILE A 33 -6.67 -15.18 -2.30
N TYR A 34 -7.54 -14.72 -1.41
CA TYR A 34 -8.20 -13.43 -1.49
C TYR A 34 -7.62 -12.52 -0.40
N LEU A 35 -7.16 -11.34 -0.80
CA LEU A 35 -6.63 -10.32 0.10
C LEU A 35 -7.66 -9.21 0.25
N ILE A 36 -8.13 -8.98 1.47
CA ILE A 36 -9.19 -8.01 1.76
C ILE A 36 -8.54 -6.71 2.26
N PHE A 37 -8.39 -5.72 1.38
CA PHE A 37 -7.80 -4.43 1.71
C PHE A 37 -8.85 -3.37 2.04
N GLU A 38 -8.41 -2.27 2.65
CA GLU A 38 -9.21 -1.05 2.67
C GLU A 38 -9.47 -0.51 1.26
N TYR A 39 -10.64 0.09 1.10
CA TYR A 39 -11.05 0.65 -0.18
C TYR A 39 -10.44 2.04 -0.37
N MET A 40 -9.78 2.22 -1.53
CA MET A 40 -9.28 3.52 -1.97
C MET A 40 -10.07 3.96 -3.22
N ASN A 41 -10.65 5.16 -3.17
CA ASN A 41 -11.51 5.67 -4.25
C ASN A 41 -10.77 5.81 -5.59
N THR A 42 -9.47 6.10 -5.56
CA THR A 42 -8.65 6.31 -6.75
C THR A 42 -7.17 6.09 -6.43
N ASP A 43 -6.36 5.90 -7.46
CA ASP A 43 -4.89 5.93 -7.38
C ASP A 43 -4.35 7.26 -7.95
N LEU A 44 -3.05 7.50 -7.77
CA LEU A 44 -2.42 8.75 -8.22
C LEU A 44 -2.46 8.92 -9.74
N TYR A 45 -2.33 7.84 -10.50
CA TYR A 45 -2.33 7.89 -11.97
C TYR A 45 -3.71 8.30 -12.50
N GLN A 46 -4.76 7.64 -12.03
CA GLN A 46 -6.15 7.99 -12.34
C GLN A 46 -6.47 9.40 -11.86
N TYR A 47 -6.07 9.78 -10.65
CA TYR A 47 -6.26 11.15 -10.15
C TYR A 47 -5.61 12.19 -11.07
N MET A 48 -4.40 11.92 -11.56
CA MET A 48 -3.71 12.82 -12.50
C MET A 48 -4.38 12.87 -13.87
N LEU A 49 -4.90 11.75 -14.40
CA LEU A 49 -5.62 11.72 -15.67
C LEU A 49 -6.93 12.53 -15.64
N HIS A 50 -7.68 12.44 -14.54
CA HIS A 50 -8.94 13.18 -14.38
C HIS A 50 -8.72 14.68 -14.14
N ASN A 51 -7.54 15.06 -13.63
CA ASN A 51 -7.17 16.46 -13.46
C ASN A 51 -6.48 16.99 -14.72
N HIS A 52 -7.21 17.77 -15.51
CA HIS A 52 -6.66 18.44 -16.71
C HIS A 52 -5.61 19.53 -16.42
N ARG A 53 -5.22 19.70 -15.15
CA ARG A 53 -4.22 20.68 -14.72
C ARG A 53 -3.15 20.00 -13.88
N PRO A 54 -1.89 20.46 -13.95
CA PRO A 54 -0.84 19.99 -13.07
C PRO A 54 -1.21 20.16 -11.59
N LEU A 55 -0.71 19.25 -10.75
CA LEU A 55 -0.88 19.33 -9.31
C LEU A 55 -0.17 20.59 -8.77
N PRO A 56 -0.82 21.36 -7.88
CA PRO A 56 -0.15 22.45 -7.17
C PRO A 56 1.07 21.95 -6.38
N ASN A 57 2.13 22.76 -6.33
CA ASN A 57 3.36 22.42 -5.61
C ASN A 57 3.14 22.01 -4.15
N ILE A 58 2.14 22.61 -3.47
CA ILE A 58 1.80 22.24 -2.10
C ILE A 58 1.25 20.81 -2.00
N GLN A 59 0.43 20.40 -2.97
CA GLN A 59 -0.16 19.06 -3.00
C GLN A 59 0.91 18.01 -3.33
N ILE A 60 1.81 18.32 -4.26
CA ILE A 60 2.98 17.47 -4.57
C ILE A 60 3.80 17.23 -3.30
N LYS A 61 4.11 18.30 -2.54
CA LYS A 61 4.85 18.18 -1.27
C LYS A 61 4.14 17.30 -0.25
N VAL A 62 2.82 17.42 -0.13
CA VAL A 62 2.02 16.59 0.78
C VAL A 62 2.04 15.13 0.37
N TYR A 63 1.81 14.82 -0.91
CA TYR A 63 1.85 13.44 -1.41
C TYR A 63 3.24 12.82 -1.26
N PHE A 64 4.28 13.58 -1.58
CA PHE A 64 5.64 13.11 -1.42
C PHE A 64 6.00 12.86 0.05
N TYR A 65 5.54 13.72 0.97
CA TYR A 65 5.71 13.49 2.40
C TYR A 65 4.99 12.22 2.86
N GLN A 66 3.73 12.01 2.45
CA GLN A 66 2.97 10.80 2.79
C GLN A 66 3.64 9.53 2.27
N LEU A 67 4.12 9.56 1.01
CA LEU A 67 4.88 8.48 0.38
C LEU A 67 6.14 8.14 1.18
N LEU A 68 6.96 9.16 1.50
CA LEU A 68 8.18 8.98 2.27
C LEU A 68 7.92 8.51 3.70
N ASN A 69 6.87 9.00 4.34
CA ASN A 69 6.49 8.57 5.69
C ASN A 69 6.08 7.08 5.71
N GLY A 70 5.32 6.63 4.71
CA GLY A 70 5.02 5.21 4.54
C GLY A 70 6.25 4.36 4.27
N LEU A 71 7.15 4.83 3.38
CA LEU A 71 8.40 4.12 3.08
C LEU A 71 9.35 4.06 4.27
N ASP A 72 9.45 5.12 5.07
CA ASP A 72 10.26 5.13 6.30
C ASP A 72 9.79 4.05 7.27
N TYR A 73 8.47 3.96 7.49
CA TYR A 73 7.88 2.88 8.29
C TYR A 73 8.19 1.49 7.71
N CYS A 74 8.06 1.29 6.40
CA CYS A 74 8.44 0.02 5.75
C CYS A 74 9.90 -0.33 6.02
N HIS A 75 10.82 0.62 5.83
CA HIS A 75 12.26 0.41 6.02
C HIS A 75 12.61 0.13 7.48
N MET A 76 11.97 0.80 8.45
CA MET A 76 12.13 0.50 9.88
C MET A 76 11.69 -0.93 10.22
N ASN A 77 10.70 -1.46 9.50
CA ASN A 77 10.24 -2.84 9.61
C ASN A 77 10.99 -3.81 8.68
N LYS A 78 12.10 -3.39 8.06
CA LYS A 78 12.96 -4.18 7.15
C LYS A 78 12.23 -4.68 5.89
N ILE A 79 11.23 -3.94 5.43
CA ILE A 79 10.47 -4.22 4.22
C ILE A 79 10.91 -3.28 3.10
N PHE A 80 11.20 -3.85 1.94
CA PHE A 80 11.49 -3.10 0.71
C PHE A 80 10.28 -3.21 -0.23
N HIS A 81 9.77 -2.07 -0.71
CA HIS A 81 8.62 -2.03 -1.62
C HIS A 81 8.90 -2.72 -2.97
N ARG A 82 10.14 -2.58 -3.48
CA ARG A 82 10.66 -3.13 -4.74
C ARG A 82 10.07 -2.58 -6.05
N ASP A 83 8.86 -2.02 -6.03
CA ASP A 83 8.24 -1.45 -7.24
C ASP A 83 7.30 -0.30 -6.87
N LEU A 84 7.83 0.93 -6.82
CA LEU A 84 7.13 2.12 -6.31
C LEU A 84 6.42 2.90 -7.43
#